data_AF-A0A520BQE0-F1
#
_entry.id   AF-A0A520BQE0-F1
#
_cell.length_a   1.000
_cell.length_b   1.000
_cell.length_c   1.000
_cell.angle_alpha   90.00
_cell.angle_beta   90.00
_cell.angle_gamma   90.00
#
_symmetry.space_group_name_H-M   'P 1'
#
loop_
_entity.id
_entity.type
_entity.pdbx_description
1 polymer ?
#
loop_
_entity_poly.entity_id
_entity_poly.type
_entity_poly.pdbx_seq_one_letter_code
_entity_poly.pdbx_strand_id
1 'polypeptide(L)'
;PVRIIRAVRFAAKLGFTLEPKTLAPVKASSALLANVPASRLFDEMIKLLQTGHSLASIEQLKKLGLSRGVFAVLDAMLTSSGDLHEGIRGNFVRQAFEDTDRRVNEGRGVSPSFMLACMLWHEVLDRWNKIRNGGEPPVPALAQAIDAVFDARIGDISGRGKLAGDMREIWMMQTRFERRSGSGVFSLIEQPRYRAGFDFLRLRADVGEIDPALADWWEDFALGSDDDRQALLADARAAQQKQPRIVRAPRPEVPAGEAPAGEAPGEDEGDEAVAADAPARKRRRRRRKPAGEGAAPAPAAE
;
A
#
# COMPACT_ATOMS: atom_id res chain seq x y z
N PRO A 1 6.07 -30.94 -11.31
CA PRO A 1 6.00 -30.16 -10.05
C PRO A 1 4.60 -29.61 -9.72
N VAL A 2 4.00 -28.72 -10.53
CA VAL A 2 2.73 -28.00 -10.21
C VAL A 2 1.54 -28.88 -9.78
N ARG A 3 1.50 -30.15 -10.21
CA ARG A 3 0.50 -31.14 -9.72
C ARG A 3 0.49 -31.30 -8.20
N ILE A 4 1.61 -31.03 -7.52
CA ILE A 4 1.72 -31.00 -6.05
C ILE A 4 0.75 -29.96 -5.47
N ILE A 5 0.82 -28.69 -5.92
CA ILE A 5 -0.07 -27.61 -5.45
C ILE A 5 -1.55 -27.94 -5.71
N ARG A 6 -1.85 -28.59 -6.84
CA ARG A 6 -3.20 -29.10 -7.13
C ARG A 6 -3.64 -30.19 -6.16
N ALA A 7 -2.75 -31.11 -5.77
CA ALA A 7 -3.04 -32.13 -4.77
C ALA A 7 -3.30 -31.51 -3.38
N VAL A 8 -2.52 -30.50 -2.98
CA VAL A 8 -2.77 -29.71 -1.75
C VAL A 8 -4.16 -29.09 -1.79
N ARG A 9 -4.52 -28.43 -2.91
CA ARG A 9 -5.82 -27.79 -3.11
C ARG A 9 -6.99 -28.77 -3.00
N PHE A 10 -6.86 -29.98 -3.56
CA PHE A 10 -7.91 -31.00 -3.44
C PHE A 10 -7.99 -31.57 -2.02
N ALA A 11 -6.87 -31.84 -1.36
CA ALA A 11 -6.85 -32.32 0.02
C ALA A 11 -7.49 -31.31 0.99
N ALA A 12 -7.18 -30.02 0.84
CA ALA A 12 -7.78 -28.94 1.61
C ALA A 12 -9.29 -28.79 1.35
N LYS A 13 -9.71 -28.80 0.08
CA LYS A 13 -11.13 -28.64 -0.30
C LYS A 13 -12.01 -29.82 0.09
N LEU A 14 -11.50 -31.05 -0.01
CA LEU A 14 -12.28 -32.28 0.20
C LEU A 14 -12.00 -32.94 1.56
N GLY A 15 -11.16 -32.34 2.41
CA GLY A 15 -10.88 -32.81 3.77
C GLY A 15 -10.13 -34.14 3.89
N PHE A 16 -9.54 -34.66 2.80
CA PHE A 16 -8.82 -35.94 2.83
C PHE A 16 -7.31 -35.77 3.10
N THR A 17 -6.68 -36.84 3.59
CA THR A 17 -5.22 -36.94 3.71
C THR A 17 -4.64 -37.71 2.53
N LEU A 18 -3.51 -37.26 1.98
CA LEU A 18 -2.82 -37.99 0.90
C LEU A 18 -2.34 -39.36 1.40
N GLU A 19 -2.67 -40.41 0.65
CA GLU A 19 -2.25 -41.79 0.90
C GLU A 19 -0.71 -41.90 0.94
N PRO A 20 -0.10 -42.71 1.83
CA PRO A 20 1.35 -42.66 2.06
C PRO A 20 2.25 -42.91 0.84
N LYS A 21 1.88 -43.84 -0.05
CA LYS A 21 2.64 -44.10 -1.30
C LYS A 21 2.53 -42.93 -2.28
N THR A 22 1.43 -42.17 -2.25
CA THR A 22 1.22 -40.93 -2.99
C THR A 22 1.97 -39.75 -2.36
N LEU A 23 2.08 -39.71 -1.03
CA LEU A 23 2.76 -38.65 -0.28
C LEU A 23 4.29 -38.69 -0.44
N ALA A 24 4.89 -39.88 -0.46
CA ALA A 24 6.34 -40.05 -0.61
C ALA A 24 6.94 -39.35 -1.86
N PRO A 25 6.46 -39.59 -3.10
CA PRO A 25 6.95 -38.90 -4.28
C PRO A 25 6.60 -37.40 -4.30
N VAL A 26 5.51 -36.98 -3.63
CA VAL A 26 5.18 -35.54 -3.45
C VAL A 26 6.26 -34.83 -2.63
N LYS A 27 6.68 -35.41 -1.49
CA LYS A 27 7.76 -34.87 -0.66
C LYS A 27 9.10 -34.86 -1.41
N ALA A 28 9.47 -35.98 -2.04
CA ALA A 28 10.71 -36.09 -2.82
C ALA A 28 10.77 -35.10 -4.01
N SER A 29 9.61 -34.83 -4.64
CA SER A 29 9.51 -33.91 -5.79
C SER A 29 9.31 -32.44 -5.40
N SER A 30 9.25 -32.10 -4.12
CA SER A 30 8.95 -30.74 -3.63
C SER A 30 9.95 -29.70 -4.15
N ALA A 31 11.25 -30.00 -4.09
CA ALA A 31 12.33 -29.14 -4.59
C ALA A 31 12.19 -28.78 -6.08
N LEU A 32 11.53 -29.62 -6.89
CA LEU A 32 11.27 -29.34 -8.31
C LEU A 32 10.28 -28.19 -8.53
N LEU A 33 9.63 -27.67 -7.46
CA LEU A 33 8.84 -26.43 -7.53
C LEU A 33 9.72 -25.20 -7.81
N ALA A 34 10.99 -25.19 -7.38
CA ALA A 34 11.93 -24.09 -7.68
C ALA A 34 12.21 -23.93 -9.19
N ASN A 35 12.03 -24.99 -9.97
CA ASN A 35 12.19 -24.99 -11.43
C ASN A 35 10.91 -24.52 -12.18
N VAL A 36 9.87 -24.09 -11.46
CA VAL A 36 8.62 -23.59 -12.06
C VAL A 36 8.69 -22.06 -12.18
N PRO A 37 8.34 -21.46 -13.34
CA PRO A 37 8.26 -20.01 -13.48
C PRO A 37 7.37 -19.39 -12.39
N ALA A 38 7.86 -18.33 -11.74
CA ALA A 38 7.23 -17.79 -10.54
C ALA A 38 5.82 -17.23 -10.78
N SER A 39 5.52 -16.74 -12.00
CA SER A 39 4.15 -16.41 -12.44
C SER A 39 3.18 -17.58 -12.40
N ARG A 40 3.63 -18.78 -12.82
CA ARG A 40 2.82 -19.99 -12.78
C ARG A 40 2.62 -20.51 -11.35
N LEU A 41 3.58 -20.29 -10.45
CA LEU A 41 3.39 -20.55 -9.02
C LEU A 41 2.38 -19.56 -8.42
N PHE A 42 2.53 -18.27 -8.71
CA PHE A 42 1.61 -17.21 -8.25
C PHE A 42 0.16 -17.44 -8.68
N ASP A 43 -0.07 -17.84 -9.94
CA ASP A 43 -1.39 -18.25 -10.43
C ASP A 43 -2.01 -19.40 -9.63
N GLU A 44 -1.22 -20.41 -9.28
CA GLU A 44 -1.69 -21.57 -8.52
C GLU A 44 -1.83 -21.26 -7.02
N MET A 45 -1.08 -20.29 -6.48
CA MET A 45 -1.27 -19.74 -5.13
C MET A 45 -2.62 -19.01 -5.02
N ILE A 46 -2.94 -18.13 -5.99
CA ILE A 46 -4.25 -17.46 -6.03
C ILE A 46 -5.37 -18.52 -6.13
N LYS A 47 -5.24 -19.49 -7.04
CA LYS A 47 -6.21 -20.60 -7.18
C LYS A 47 -6.29 -21.52 -5.96
N LEU A 48 -5.26 -21.59 -5.12
CA LEU A 48 -5.24 -22.36 -3.87
C LEU A 48 -6.05 -21.64 -2.80
N LEU A 49 -5.75 -20.36 -2.58
CA LEU A 49 -6.35 -19.55 -1.52
C LEU A 49 -7.80 -19.15 -1.84
N GLN A 50 -8.18 -18.97 -3.11
CA GLN A 50 -9.54 -18.61 -3.50
C GLN A 50 -10.48 -19.81 -3.72
N THR A 51 -10.34 -20.88 -2.91
CA THR A 51 -11.17 -22.10 -3.04
C THR A 51 -12.35 -22.23 -2.08
N GLY A 52 -12.50 -21.33 -1.10
CA GLY A 52 -13.42 -21.53 0.03
C GLY A 52 -12.79 -22.25 1.23
N HIS A 53 -11.48 -22.54 1.15
CA HIS A 53 -10.70 -23.35 2.10
C HIS A 53 -9.24 -22.84 2.23
N SER A 54 -9.04 -21.52 2.31
CA SER A 54 -7.73 -20.86 2.34
C SER A 54 -6.87 -21.27 3.55
N LEU A 55 -7.41 -21.22 4.76
CA LEU A 55 -6.70 -21.61 5.99
C LEU A 55 -6.34 -23.10 6.00
N ALA A 56 -7.28 -23.96 5.59
CA ALA A 56 -7.03 -25.39 5.43
C ALA A 56 -5.95 -25.67 4.36
N SER A 57 -5.90 -24.86 3.30
CA SER A 57 -4.85 -24.95 2.27
C SER A 57 -3.46 -24.61 2.82
N ILE A 58 -3.36 -23.59 3.69
CA ILE A 58 -2.11 -23.24 4.38
C ILE A 58 -1.69 -24.36 5.33
N GLU A 59 -2.63 -24.94 6.08
CA GLU A 59 -2.36 -26.08 6.97
C GLU A 59 -1.85 -27.31 6.20
N GLN A 60 -2.43 -27.60 5.03
CA GLN A 60 -1.95 -28.68 4.15
C GLN A 60 -0.58 -28.38 3.54
N LEU A 61 -0.28 -27.12 3.17
CA LEU A 61 1.09 -26.73 2.79
C LEU A 61 2.07 -26.98 3.94
N LYS A 62 1.72 -26.62 5.18
CA LYS A 62 2.55 -26.85 6.37
C LYS A 62 2.80 -28.36 6.60
N LYS A 63 1.76 -29.20 6.55
CA LYS A 63 1.86 -30.68 6.66
C LYS A 63 2.80 -31.31 5.63
N LEU A 64 2.96 -30.66 4.48
CA LEU A 64 3.83 -31.11 3.39
C LEU A 64 5.25 -30.50 3.41
N GLY A 65 5.54 -29.56 4.32
CA GLY A 65 6.80 -28.80 4.33
C GLY A 65 6.90 -27.76 3.20
N LEU A 66 5.76 -27.31 2.67
CA LEU A 66 5.63 -26.39 1.54
C LEU A 66 5.14 -24.99 1.94
N SER A 67 5.02 -24.71 3.24
CA SER A 67 4.56 -23.42 3.78
C SER A 67 5.58 -22.28 3.62
N ARG A 68 6.85 -22.60 3.33
CA ARG A 68 7.96 -21.63 3.20
C ARG A 68 8.72 -21.83 1.90
N GLY A 69 9.29 -20.75 1.34
CA GLY A 69 10.21 -20.78 0.19
C GLY A 69 9.61 -21.14 -1.18
N VAL A 70 8.38 -21.66 -1.24
CA VAL A 70 7.65 -21.89 -2.50
C VAL A 70 6.93 -20.61 -2.97
N PHE A 71 6.47 -19.79 -2.02
CA PHE A 71 5.64 -18.62 -2.29
C PHE A 71 6.10 -17.43 -1.44
N ALA A 72 6.83 -16.49 -2.05
CA ALA A 72 7.37 -15.32 -1.34
C ALA A 72 6.30 -14.46 -0.64
N VAL A 73 5.06 -14.47 -1.12
CA VAL A 73 3.91 -13.80 -0.47
C VAL A 73 3.50 -14.52 0.83
N LEU A 74 3.48 -15.86 0.86
CA LEU A 74 3.24 -16.60 2.11
C LEU A 74 4.40 -16.41 3.11
N ASP A 75 5.63 -16.29 2.61
CA ASP A 75 6.81 -16.02 3.42
C ASP A 75 6.77 -14.67 4.18
N ALA A 76 5.86 -13.76 3.81
CA ALA A 76 5.62 -12.46 4.46
C ALA A 76 4.57 -12.48 5.59
N MET A 77 3.63 -13.42 5.53
CA MET A 77 2.49 -13.54 6.47
C MET A 77 2.59 -14.75 7.41
N LEU A 78 3.52 -15.67 7.15
CA LEU A 78 3.78 -16.85 7.99
C LEU A 78 5.06 -16.69 8.80
N THR A 79 5.05 -17.24 10.02
CA THR A 79 6.24 -17.43 10.86
C THR A 79 7.19 -18.47 10.25
N SER A 80 8.37 -18.66 10.87
CA SER A 80 9.31 -19.72 10.52
C SER A 80 8.74 -21.14 10.70
N SER A 81 7.72 -21.33 11.55
CA SER A 81 7.01 -22.61 11.73
C SER A 81 5.90 -22.84 10.69
N GLY A 82 5.65 -21.88 9.80
CA GLY A 82 4.59 -21.93 8.81
C GLY A 82 3.19 -21.63 9.36
N ASP A 83 3.10 -20.98 10.52
CA ASP A 83 1.85 -20.54 11.14
C ASP A 83 1.59 -19.06 10.86
N LEU A 84 0.35 -18.59 11.02
CA LEU A 84 0.10 -17.15 11.11
C LEU A 84 0.81 -16.59 12.35
N HIS A 85 1.26 -15.33 12.28
CA HIS A 85 1.79 -14.62 13.45
C HIS A 85 0.74 -14.52 14.57
N GLU A 86 1.17 -14.30 15.81
CA GLU A 86 0.24 -14.03 16.91
C GLU A 86 -0.25 -12.57 16.91
N GLY A 87 -1.34 -12.31 17.64
CA GLY A 87 -1.93 -10.98 17.78
C GLY A 87 -2.52 -10.40 16.49
N ILE A 88 -2.57 -9.06 16.40
CA ILE A 88 -3.23 -8.29 15.34
C ILE A 88 -2.81 -8.77 13.94
N ARG A 89 -1.51 -9.02 13.71
CA ARG A 89 -0.97 -9.46 12.41
C ARG A 89 -1.61 -10.75 11.91
N GLY A 90 -1.70 -11.77 12.75
CA GLY A 90 -2.34 -13.04 12.38
C GLY A 90 -3.85 -12.93 12.30
N ASN A 91 -4.46 -12.23 13.25
CA ASN A 91 -5.92 -12.05 13.29
C ASN A 91 -6.43 -11.36 12.02
N PHE A 92 -5.74 -10.32 11.55
CA PHE A 92 -6.05 -9.62 10.31
C PHE A 92 -6.02 -10.53 9.08
N VAL A 93 -4.95 -11.30 8.92
CA VAL A 93 -4.80 -12.22 7.78
C VAL A 93 -5.80 -13.38 7.90
N ARG A 94 -6.05 -13.90 9.11
CA ARG A 94 -7.07 -14.92 9.40
C ARG A 94 -8.46 -14.45 9.00
N GLN A 95 -8.88 -13.28 9.47
CA GLN A 95 -10.22 -12.75 9.22
C GLN A 95 -10.42 -12.36 7.74
N ALA A 96 -9.38 -11.87 7.06
CA ALA A 96 -9.39 -11.68 5.60
C ALA A 96 -9.63 -13.01 4.84
N PHE A 97 -9.01 -14.08 5.30
CA PHE A 97 -9.18 -15.43 4.75
C PHE A 97 -10.55 -16.03 5.06
N GLU A 98 -11.07 -15.86 6.27
CA GLU A 98 -12.42 -16.30 6.67
C GLU A 98 -13.52 -15.57 5.89
N ASP A 99 -13.39 -14.26 5.63
CA ASP A 99 -14.30 -13.53 4.73
C ASP A 99 -14.17 -14.00 3.27
N THR A 100 -12.94 -14.20 2.78
CA THR A 100 -12.69 -14.73 1.43
C THR A 100 -13.35 -16.09 1.25
N ASP A 101 -13.18 -16.99 2.22
CA ASP A 101 -13.72 -18.34 2.16
C ASP A 101 -15.25 -18.34 2.26
N ARG A 102 -15.83 -17.56 3.19
CA ARG A 102 -17.28 -17.34 3.27
C ARG A 102 -17.85 -16.85 1.93
N ARG A 103 -17.25 -15.83 1.32
CA ARG A 103 -17.72 -15.26 0.05
C ARG A 103 -17.66 -16.26 -1.10
N VAL A 104 -16.60 -17.06 -1.20
CA VAL A 104 -16.52 -18.14 -2.22
C VAL A 104 -17.61 -19.18 -1.99
N ASN A 105 -17.88 -19.57 -0.74
CA ASN A 105 -18.90 -20.55 -0.39
C ASN A 105 -20.34 -20.00 -0.60
N GLU A 106 -20.54 -18.69 -0.47
CA GLU A 106 -21.76 -17.95 -0.87
C GLU A 106 -21.90 -17.78 -2.40
N GLY A 107 -20.94 -18.26 -3.21
CA GLY A 107 -20.93 -18.08 -4.67
C GLY A 107 -20.61 -16.65 -5.12
N ARG A 108 -20.14 -15.78 -4.22
CA ARG A 108 -19.83 -14.38 -4.50
C ARG A 108 -18.41 -14.22 -5.02
N GLY A 109 -18.22 -13.24 -5.91
CA GLY A 109 -16.90 -12.88 -6.42
C GLY A 109 -15.95 -12.39 -5.32
N VAL A 110 -14.71 -12.87 -5.37
CA VAL A 110 -13.59 -12.43 -4.52
C VAL A 110 -12.49 -11.78 -5.35
N SER A 111 -11.86 -10.73 -4.82
CA SER A 111 -10.80 -9.99 -5.53
C SER A 111 -9.41 -10.52 -5.13
N PRO A 112 -8.60 -11.04 -6.08
CA PRO A 112 -7.22 -11.44 -5.79
C PRO A 112 -6.39 -10.27 -5.26
N SER A 113 -6.58 -9.07 -5.81
CA SER A 113 -5.89 -7.84 -5.39
C SER A 113 -6.16 -7.50 -3.93
N PHE A 114 -7.41 -7.64 -3.47
CA PHE A 114 -7.77 -7.39 -2.07
C PHE A 114 -7.14 -8.42 -1.12
N MET A 115 -7.27 -9.72 -1.43
CA MET A 115 -6.68 -10.80 -0.64
C MET A 115 -5.16 -10.61 -0.47
N LEU A 116 -4.45 -10.31 -1.56
CA LEU A 116 -3.01 -10.05 -1.53
C LEU A 116 -2.63 -8.76 -0.81
N ALA A 117 -3.46 -7.71 -0.93
CA ALA A 117 -3.30 -6.49 -0.14
C ALA A 117 -3.36 -6.78 1.37
N CYS A 118 -4.27 -7.68 1.80
CA CYS A 118 -4.38 -8.07 3.20
C CYS A 118 -3.19 -8.92 3.67
N MET A 119 -2.79 -9.92 2.87
CA MET A 119 -1.64 -10.80 3.19
C MET A 119 -0.32 -10.03 3.37
N LEU A 120 -0.09 -8.98 2.58
CA LEU A 120 1.15 -8.21 2.60
C LEU A 120 1.09 -6.95 3.49
N TRP A 121 -0.08 -6.59 4.02
CA TRP A 121 -0.32 -5.31 4.71
C TRP A 121 0.70 -5.01 5.81
N HIS A 122 0.94 -5.98 6.69
CA HIS A 122 1.74 -5.73 7.87
C HIS A 122 3.24 -5.52 7.54
N GLU A 123 3.74 -6.07 6.42
CA GLU A 123 5.10 -5.75 5.96
C GLU A 123 5.18 -4.34 5.34
N VAL A 124 4.12 -3.90 4.65
CA VAL A 124 3.99 -2.50 4.20
C VAL A 124 3.97 -1.58 5.42
N LEU A 125 3.20 -1.92 6.45
CA LEU A 125 3.09 -1.15 7.69
C LEU A 125 4.42 -1.05 8.46
N ASP A 126 5.16 -2.14 8.60
CA ASP A 126 6.49 -2.15 9.22
C ASP A 126 7.46 -1.19 8.50
N ARG A 127 7.55 -1.32 7.18
CA ARG A 127 8.42 -0.49 6.33
C ARG A 127 7.97 0.97 6.34
N TRP A 128 6.68 1.23 6.28
CA TRP A 128 6.10 2.57 6.32
C TRP A 128 6.42 3.28 7.64
N ASN A 129 6.20 2.60 8.77
CA ASN A 129 6.55 3.12 10.09
C ASN A 129 8.06 3.39 10.22
N LYS A 130 8.91 2.48 9.71
CA LYS A 130 10.37 2.67 9.72
C LYS A 130 10.79 3.91 8.91
N ILE A 131 10.25 4.11 7.71
CA ILE A 131 10.57 5.25 6.84
C ILE A 131 10.03 6.56 7.45
N ARG A 132 8.81 6.55 7.99
CA ARG A 132 8.18 7.70 8.67
C ARG A 132 8.98 8.12 9.92
N ASN A 133 9.50 7.16 10.69
CA ASN A 133 10.37 7.44 11.84
C ASN A 133 11.74 8.01 11.43
N GLY A 134 12.15 7.84 10.17
CA GLY A 134 13.29 8.54 9.57
C GLY A 134 13.02 10.02 9.20
N GLY A 135 11.78 10.51 9.40
CA GLY A 135 11.39 11.90 9.15
C GLY A 135 10.64 12.15 7.85
N GLU A 136 10.46 11.13 7.00
CA GLU A 136 9.76 11.25 5.73
C GLU A 136 8.23 11.47 5.92
N PRO A 137 7.57 12.33 5.14
CA PRO A 137 6.13 12.56 5.27
C PRO A 137 5.29 11.30 5.00
N PRO A 138 4.10 11.14 5.62
CA PRO A 138 3.37 9.86 5.59
C PRO A 138 3.05 9.29 4.21
N VAL A 139 2.63 10.13 3.25
CA VAL A 139 2.22 9.66 1.91
C VAL A 139 3.42 9.23 1.04
N PRO A 140 4.50 10.02 0.89
CA PRO A 140 5.76 9.55 0.30
C PRO A 140 6.34 8.30 0.98
N ALA A 141 6.34 8.26 2.31
CA ALA A 141 6.85 7.11 3.07
C ALA A 141 6.05 5.82 2.78
N LEU A 142 4.73 5.93 2.60
CA LEU A 142 3.90 4.78 2.24
C LEU A 142 4.16 4.32 0.81
N ALA A 143 4.30 5.24 -0.15
CA ALA A 143 4.63 4.89 -1.54
C ALA A 143 5.96 4.10 -1.62
N GLN A 144 7.00 4.57 -0.93
CA GLN A 144 8.30 3.89 -0.83
C GLN A 144 8.19 2.51 -0.15
N ALA A 145 7.42 2.41 0.94
CA ALA A 145 7.20 1.13 1.62
C ALA A 145 6.49 0.11 0.73
N ILE A 146 5.48 0.55 -0.02
CA ILE A 146 4.73 -0.25 -0.99
C ILE A 146 5.66 -0.75 -2.11
N ASP A 147 6.46 0.13 -2.72
CA ASP A 147 7.44 -0.25 -3.75
C ASP A 147 8.39 -1.35 -3.24
N ALA A 148 8.97 -1.14 -2.06
CA ALA A 148 9.90 -2.07 -1.46
C ALA A 148 9.28 -3.42 -1.03
N VAL A 149 7.96 -3.51 -0.84
CA VAL A 149 7.25 -4.79 -0.65
C VAL A 149 6.97 -5.47 -1.99
N PHE A 150 6.59 -4.73 -3.03
CA PHE A 150 6.43 -5.30 -4.37
C PHE A 150 7.73 -5.95 -4.83
N ASP A 151 8.85 -5.22 -4.77
CA ASP A 151 10.16 -5.72 -5.20
C ASP A 151 10.59 -6.97 -4.41
N ALA A 152 10.31 -7.02 -3.11
CA ALA A 152 10.72 -8.13 -2.23
C ALA A 152 9.83 -9.38 -2.32
N ARG A 153 8.53 -9.23 -2.62
CA ARG A 153 7.53 -10.31 -2.48
C ARG A 153 6.86 -10.75 -3.79
N ILE A 154 6.85 -9.88 -4.78
CA ILE A 154 6.16 -10.07 -6.05
C ILE A 154 7.12 -9.91 -7.23
N GLY A 155 8.12 -9.03 -7.14
CA GLY A 155 9.03 -8.70 -8.23
C GLY A 155 8.28 -8.39 -9.54
N ASP A 156 8.85 -8.80 -10.66
CA ASP A 156 8.22 -8.64 -11.98
C ASP A 156 7.02 -9.58 -12.23
N ILE A 157 6.67 -10.48 -11.29
CA ILE A 157 5.65 -11.52 -11.49
C ILE A 157 4.27 -10.92 -11.77
N SER A 158 3.92 -9.80 -11.13
CA SER A 158 2.64 -9.11 -11.37
C SER A 158 2.67 -8.18 -12.60
N GLY A 159 3.81 -8.06 -13.29
CA GLY A 159 3.97 -7.25 -14.50
C GLY A 159 3.62 -5.77 -14.33
N ARG A 160 3.69 -5.22 -13.10
CA ARG A 160 3.14 -3.90 -12.71
C ARG A 160 1.68 -3.69 -13.16
N GLY A 161 0.95 -4.79 -13.37
CA GLY A 161 -0.37 -4.79 -13.99
C GLY A 161 -1.49 -4.39 -13.04
N LYS A 162 -2.73 -4.56 -13.52
CA LYS A 162 -3.97 -4.19 -12.81
C LYS A 162 -3.99 -4.59 -11.34
N LEU A 163 -3.55 -5.80 -11.01
CA LEU A 163 -3.52 -6.32 -9.64
C LEU A 163 -2.63 -5.50 -8.70
N ALA A 164 -1.44 -5.10 -9.17
CA ALA A 164 -0.54 -4.23 -8.40
C ALA A 164 -1.12 -2.81 -8.25
N GLY A 165 -1.77 -2.29 -9.30
CA GLY A 165 -2.49 -1.01 -9.25
C GLY A 165 -3.63 -1.01 -8.23
N ASP A 166 -4.49 -2.03 -8.26
CA ASP A 166 -5.58 -2.22 -7.30
C ASP A 166 -5.07 -2.27 -5.84
N MET A 167 -4.00 -3.03 -5.58
CA MET A 167 -3.38 -3.12 -4.25
C MET A 167 -2.82 -1.76 -3.78
N ARG A 168 -2.13 -1.04 -4.67
CA ARG A 168 -1.61 0.31 -4.39
C ARG A 168 -2.74 1.27 -4.03
N GLU A 169 -3.85 1.23 -4.75
CA GLU A 169 -5.02 2.08 -4.47
C GLU A 169 -5.60 1.79 -3.07
N ILE A 170 -5.84 0.51 -2.74
CA ILE A 170 -6.34 0.06 -1.42
C ILE A 170 -5.46 0.57 -0.27
N TRP A 171 -4.14 0.42 -0.39
CA TRP A 171 -3.20 0.87 0.64
C TRP A 171 -3.07 2.40 0.71
N MET A 172 -2.95 3.10 -0.42
CA MET A 172 -2.84 4.55 -0.43
C MET A 172 -4.10 5.24 0.10
N MET A 173 -5.28 4.65 -0.10
CA MET A 173 -6.54 5.09 0.52
C MET A 173 -6.48 5.09 2.06
N GLN A 174 -5.69 4.23 2.72
CA GLN A 174 -5.58 4.20 4.19
C GLN A 174 -5.14 5.56 4.76
N THR A 175 -4.19 6.24 4.11
CA THR A 175 -3.76 7.60 4.52
C THR A 175 -4.79 8.70 4.19
N ARG A 176 -5.74 8.43 3.30
CA ARG A 176 -6.86 9.34 2.99
C ARG A 176 -7.98 9.18 4.02
N PHE A 177 -8.26 7.95 4.46
CA PHE A 177 -9.25 7.67 5.52
C PHE A 177 -8.93 8.38 6.84
N GLU A 178 -7.64 8.56 7.20
CA GLU A 178 -7.21 9.35 8.36
C GLU A 178 -7.72 10.83 8.33
N ARG A 179 -8.10 11.36 7.16
CA ARG A 179 -8.48 12.76 6.95
C ARG A 179 -9.99 12.94 6.79
N ARG A 180 -10.68 13.02 7.93
CA ARG A 180 -12.14 13.30 8.01
C ARG A 180 -12.54 14.77 7.77
N SER A 181 -11.78 15.53 6.99
CA SER A 181 -12.02 16.97 6.81
C SER A 181 -11.70 17.51 5.41
N GLY A 182 -12.56 18.43 4.94
CA GLY A 182 -12.44 19.08 3.63
C GLY A 182 -13.23 18.40 2.51
N SER A 183 -13.16 18.95 1.29
CA SER A 183 -13.88 18.40 0.12
C SER A 183 -13.32 17.07 -0.39
N GLY A 184 -12.08 16.71 -0.02
CA GLY A 184 -11.42 15.46 -0.43
C GLY A 184 -12.04 14.17 0.15
N VAL A 185 -13.03 14.31 1.04
CA VAL A 185 -13.84 13.22 1.61
C VAL A 185 -14.87 12.72 0.57
N PHE A 186 -15.60 13.62 -0.07
CA PHE A 186 -16.53 13.29 -1.17
C PHE A 186 -15.80 12.61 -2.33
N SER A 187 -14.67 13.18 -2.76
CA SER A 187 -13.84 12.55 -3.82
C SER A 187 -13.06 11.32 -3.36
N LEU A 188 -13.24 10.82 -2.12
CA LEU A 188 -12.79 9.49 -1.70
C LEU A 188 -13.91 8.46 -1.89
N ILE A 189 -15.16 8.77 -1.52
CA ILE A 189 -16.29 7.85 -1.68
C ILE A 189 -16.61 7.55 -3.15
N GLU A 190 -16.33 8.49 -4.06
CA GLU A 190 -16.49 8.34 -5.51
C GLU A 190 -15.44 7.44 -6.19
N GLN A 191 -14.37 7.03 -5.48
CA GLN A 191 -13.26 6.30 -6.12
C GLN A 191 -13.67 4.86 -6.53
N PRO A 192 -13.22 4.36 -7.70
CA PRO A 192 -13.57 3.01 -8.18
C PRO A 192 -13.18 1.84 -7.26
N ARG A 193 -12.25 2.05 -6.31
CA ARG A 193 -11.90 1.08 -5.27
C ARG A 193 -12.36 1.47 -3.86
N TYR A 194 -13.21 2.48 -3.69
CA TYR A 194 -13.66 2.92 -2.37
C TYR A 194 -14.12 1.75 -1.49
N ARG A 195 -15.00 0.88 -2.01
CA ARG A 195 -15.49 -0.28 -1.23
C ARG A 195 -14.35 -1.21 -0.80
N ALA A 196 -13.36 -1.47 -1.64
CA ALA A 196 -12.20 -2.30 -1.28
C ALA A 196 -11.28 -1.60 -0.27
N GLY A 197 -11.06 -0.28 -0.39
CA GLY A 197 -10.32 0.51 0.60
C GLY A 197 -11.04 0.58 1.96
N PHE A 198 -12.37 0.70 1.94
CA PHE A 198 -13.22 0.73 3.12
C PHE A 198 -13.35 -0.64 3.79
N ASP A 199 -13.58 -1.73 3.03
CA ASP A 199 -13.56 -3.10 3.57
C ASP A 199 -12.21 -3.41 4.26
N PHE A 200 -11.11 -2.87 3.72
CA PHE A 200 -9.79 -2.97 4.32
C PHE A 200 -9.66 -2.13 5.60
N LEU A 201 -10.18 -0.89 5.61
CA LEU A 201 -10.23 -0.04 6.81
C LEU A 201 -11.04 -0.72 7.92
N ARG A 202 -12.23 -1.23 7.59
CA ARG A 202 -13.11 -1.93 8.52
C ARG A 202 -12.44 -3.20 9.08
N LEU A 203 -11.74 -3.97 8.25
CA LEU A 203 -10.96 -5.12 8.71
C LEU A 203 -9.84 -4.72 9.69
N ARG A 204 -9.18 -3.56 9.49
CA ARG A 204 -8.17 -3.04 10.44
C ARG A 204 -8.80 -2.63 11.78
N ALA A 205 -10.00 -2.08 11.75
CA ALA A 205 -10.78 -1.74 12.95
C ALA A 205 -11.27 -3.00 13.69
N ASP A 206 -11.83 -3.97 12.98
CA ASP A 206 -12.33 -5.25 13.53
C ASP A 206 -11.27 -5.99 14.36
N VAL A 207 -9.98 -5.91 13.97
CA VAL A 207 -8.86 -6.54 14.70
C VAL A 207 -8.17 -5.62 15.72
N GLY A 208 -8.65 -4.39 15.90
CA GLY A 208 -8.09 -3.41 16.83
C GLY A 208 -6.74 -2.80 16.41
N GLU A 209 -6.40 -2.77 15.12
CA GLU A 209 -5.22 -2.04 14.62
C GLU A 209 -5.45 -0.51 14.64
N ILE A 210 -6.71 -0.09 14.48
CA ILE A 210 -7.15 1.31 14.49
C ILE A 210 -8.42 1.49 15.32
N ASP A 211 -8.71 2.74 15.69
CA ASP A 211 -9.95 3.13 16.35
C ASP A 211 -11.19 2.78 15.49
N PRO A 212 -12.13 1.95 15.99
CA PRO A 212 -13.36 1.62 15.28
C PRO A 212 -14.21 2.83 14.87
N ALA A 213 -14.19 3.90 15.68
CA ALA A 213 -14.94 5.13 15.38
C ALA A 213 -14.46 5.83 14.09
N LEU A 214 -13.28 5.46 13.56
CA LEU A 214 -12.85 5.88 12.23
C LEU A 214 -13.59 5.13 11.12
N ALA A 215 -13.77 3.81 11.26
CA ALA A 215 -14.51 3.00 10.29
C ALA A 215 -16.00 3.37 10.30
N ASP A 216 -16.60 3.46 11.49
CA ASP A 216 -18.01 3.83 11.68
C ASP A 216 -18.33 5.18 11.00
N TRP A 217 -17.50 6.21 11.25
CA TRP A 217 -17.66 7.54 10.62
C TRP A 217 -17.61 7.50 9.09
N TRP A 218 -16.81 6.62 8.48
CA TRP A 218 -16.76 6.46 7.02
C TRP A 218 -17.91 5.62 6.46
N GLU A 219 -18.50 4.72 7.26
CA GLU A 219 -19.75 4.02 6.91
C GLU A 219 -20.92 5.01 6.90
N ASP A 220 -21.10 5.75 7.99
CA ASP A 220 -22.13 6.78 8.13
C ASP A 220 -22.00 7.86 7.06
N PHE A 221 -20.79 8.34 6.76
CA PHE A 221 -20.58 9.34 5.72
C PHE A 221 -20.92 8.81 4.31
N ALA A 222 -20.63 7.54 4.03
CA ALA A 222 -20.94 6.94 2.72
C ALA A 222 -22.43 6.71 2.53
N LEU A 223 -23.11 6.18 3.56
CA LEU A 223 -24.53 5.81 3.52
C LEU A 223 -25.50 6.97 3.81
N GLY A 224 -25.05 7.99 4.54
CA GLY A 224 -25.87 9.12 4.98
C GLY A 224 -26.31 10.07 3.86
N SER A 225 -27.32 10.87 4.16
CA SER A 225 -27.80 11.95 3.29
C SER A 225 -26.79 13.10 3.22
N ASP A 226 -27.02 14.06 2.31
CA ASP A 226 -26.15 15.24 2.20
C ASP A 226 -26.21 16.15 3.43
N ASP A 227 -27.29 16.10 4.21
CA ASP A 227 -27.39 16.81 5.50
C ASP A 227 -26.59 16.07 6.59
N ASP A 228 -26.70 14.73 6.66
CA ASP A 228 -25.91 13.91 7.60
C ASP A 228 -24.40 14.06 7.34
N ARG A 229 -23.99 14.03 6.07
CA ARG A 229 -22.60 14.27 5.64
C ARG A 229 -22.10 15.64 6.06
N GLN A 230 -22.94 16.68 5.99
CA GLN A 230 -22.58 18.02 6.45
C GLN A 230 -22.42 18.08 7.97
N ALA A 231 -23.30 17.42 8.73
CA ALA A 231 -23.19 17.31 10.19
C ALA A 231 -21.89 16.59 10.60
N LEU A 232 -21.62 15.41 10.03
CA LEU A 232 -20.41 14.62 10.28
C LEU A 232 -19.11 15.40 9.99
N LEU A 233 -19.11 16.24 8.95
CA LEU A 233 -17.98 17.12 8.61
C LEU A 233 -17.86 18.33 9.56
N ALA A 234 -18.97 18.86 10.08
CA ALA A 234 -18.95 19.91 11.09
C ALA A 234 -18.36 19.40 12.41
N ASP A 235 -18.79 18.23 12.86
CA ASP A 235 -18.28 17.58 14.08
C ASP A 235 -16.80 17.22 13.96
N ALA A 236 -16.38 16.66 12.82
CA ALA A 236 -14.97 16.36 12.57
C ALA A 236 -14.08 17.63 12.58
N ARG A 237 -14.57 18.76 12.05
CA ARG A 237 -13.87 20.06 12.13
C ARG A 237 -13.81 20.57 13.58
N ALA A 238 -14.90 20.48 14.33
CA ALA A 238 -14.96 20.92 15.73
C ALA A 238 -14.01 20.09 16.62
N ALA A 239 -13.95 18.77 16.42
CA ALA A 239 -13.02 17.89 17.11
C ALA A 239 -11.55 18.24 16.79
N GLN A 240 -11.24 18.52 15.52
CA GLN A 240 -9.88 18.88 15.09
C GLN A 240 -9.43 20.26 15.60
N GLN A 241 -10.35 21.21 15.83
CA GLN A 241 -10.02 22.51 16.46
C GLN A 241 -9.78 22.42 17.97
N LYS A 242 -10.36 21.42 18.66
CA LYS A 242 -10.16 21.19 20.10
C LYS A 242 -8.82 20.51 20.43
N GLN A 243 -8.11 19.96 19.44
CA GLN A 243 -6.76 19.40 19.67
C GLN A 243 -5.71 20.53 19.78
N PRO A 244 -4.92 20.59 20.87
CA PRO A 244 -3.90 21.62 21.02
C PRO A 244 -2.82 21.46 19.93
N ARG A 245 -2.62 22.51 19.12
CA ARG A 245 -1.52 22.55 18.15
C ARG A 245 -0.18 22.51 18.89
N ILE A 246 0.50 21.37 18.82
CA ILE A 246 1.91 21.26 19.23
C ILE A 246 2.72 22.20 18.33
N VAL A 247 3.12 23.33 18.90
CA VAL A 247 4.00 24.30 18.23
C VAL A 247 5.36 23.63 18.09
N ARG A 248 5.76 23.30 16.86
CA ARG A 248 7.14 22.86 16.58
C ARG A 248 8.09 23.96 17.05
N ALA A 249 8.97 23.63 17.98
CA ALA A 249 10.03 24.53 18.42
C ALA A 249 10.85 25.02 17.21
N PRO A 250 11.32 26.28 17.20
CA PRO A 250 12.16 26.79 16.12
C PRO A 250 13.42 25.93 15.98
N ARG A 251 13.79 25.62 14.74
CA ARG A 251 15.07 24.96 14.44
C ARG A 251 16.20 25.93 14.84
N PRO A 252 17.24 25.50 15.57
CA PRO A 252 18.35 26.38 15.92
C PRO A 252 19.00 26.92 14.64
N GLU A 253 19.24 28.23 14.59
CA GLU A 253 20.06 28.83 13.53
C GLU A 253 21.52 28.39 13.70
N VAL A 254 22.10 27.88 12.62
CA VAL A 254 23.54 27.56 12.58
C VAL A 254 24.27 28.88 12.29
N PRO A 255 25.31 29.26 13.05
CA PRO A 255 26.06 30.49 12.79
C PRO A 255 26.67 30.49 11.39
N ALA A 256 26.63 31.64 10.71
CA ALA A 256 27.30 31.81 9.43
C ALA A 256 28.82 31.82 9.64
N GLY A 257 29.51 30.82 9.09
CA GLY A 257 30.97 30.74 9.11
C GLY A 257 31.63 31.80 8.23
N GLU A 258 32.84 32.21 8.63
CA GLU A 258 33.59 33.33 8.07
C GLU A 258 33.95 33.17 6.58
N ALA A 259 34.01 34.29 5.88
CA ALA A 259 34.65 34.39 4.57
C ALA A 259 36.13 34.78 4.75
N PRO A 260 37.08 34.10 4.08
CA PRO A 260 38.46 34.58 4.02
C PRO A 260 38.58 35.73 3.01
N ALA A 261 39.11 36.87 3.46
CA ALA A 261 39.99 37.68 2.62
C ALA A 261 41.35 36.97 2.53
N GLY A 262 42.18 37.14 1.50
CA GLY A 262 42.07 37.96 0.30
C GLY A 262 43.48 38.32 -0.16
N GLU A 263 43.80 38.18 -1.45
CA GLU A 263 45.11 38.53 -2.02
C GLU A 263 44.95 39.05 -3.45
N ALA A 264 45.86 39.95 -3.85
CA ALA A 264 45.79 40.73 -5.09
C ALA A 264 47.17 40.71 -5.81
N PRO A 265 47.40 41.43 -6.93
CA PRO A 265 47.51 40.81 -8.25
C PRO A 265 48.94 40.82 -8.83
N GLY A 266 49.19 40.01 -9.88
CA GLY A 266 50.47 39.96 -10.60
C GLY A 266 50.39 39.32 -12.00
N GLU A 267 50.56 40.19 -13.00
CA GLU A 267 51.00 40.07 -14.41
C GLU A 267 51.28 38.71 -15.10
N ASP A 268 50.53 38.49 -16.20
CA ASP A 268 50.89 38.17 -17.61
C ASP A 268 52.03 37.18 -18.00
N GLU A 269 51.67 36.16 -18.79
CA GLU A 269 52.20 35.82 -20.16
C GLU A 269 51.78 34.38 -20.60
N GLY A 270 51.54 34.14 -21.90
CA GLY A 270 51.79 32.81 -22.52
C GLY A 270 50.65 31.90 -23.04
N ASP A 271 50.02 32.31 -24.15
CA ASP A 271 49.63 31.52 -25.35
C ASP A 271 48.52 30.41 -25.44
N GLU A 272 47.88 30.47 -26.63
CA GLU A 272 47.11 29.51 -27.48
C GLU A 272 46.00 28.53 -26.97
N ALA A 273 44.75 28.87 -27.37
CA ALA A 273 43.74 28.04 -28.09
C ALA A 273 43.14 26.74 -27.44
N VAL A 274 41.87 26.31 -27.66
CA VAL A 274 40.83 26.58 -28.69
C VAL A 274 39.42 26.60 -28.03
N ALA A 275 38.43 27.22 -28.70
CA ALA A 275 36.98 27.27 -28.40
C ALA A 275 36.28 25.88 -28.25
N ALA A 276 35.01 25.66 -27.87
CA ALA A 276 33.81 26.46 -27.49
C ALA A 276 32.79 25.47 -26.82
N ASP A 277 31.63 25.80 -26.24
CA ASP A 277 30.93 27.03 -25.79
C ASP A 277 29.85 26.60 -24.75
N ALA A 278 29.28 27.54 -23.97
CA ALA A 278 28.07 27.30 -23.16
C ALA A 278 27.29 28.59 -22.90
N PRO A 279 25.95 28.53 -22.75
CA PRO A 279 25.38 29.28 -21.63
C PRO A 279 24.17 28.65 -20.88
N ALA A 280 24.40 28.47 -19.58
CA ALA A 280 23.66 29.08 -18.46
C ALA A 280 22.10 29.10 -18.41
N ARG A 281 21.58 28.56 -17.31
CA ARG A 281 20.19 28.69 -16.82
C ARG A 281 19.90 30.10 -16.28
N LYS A 282 18.72 30.69 -16.58
CA LYS A 282 18.23 31.93 -15.94
C LYS A 282 17.11 31.67 -14.92
N ARG A 283 17.31 32.14 -13.68
CA ARG A 283 16.30 32.21 -12.60
C ARG A 283 15.23 33.26 -12.92
N ARG A 284 13.94 32.97 -12.68
CA ARG A 284 12.82 33.91 -12.85
C ARG A 284 12.45 34.60 -11.53
N ARG A 285 12.55 35.94 -11.47
CA ARG A 285 12.10 36.77 -10.33
C ARG A 285 10.57 36.95 -10.31
N ARG A 286 10.03 37.33 -9.14
CA ARG A 286 8.59 37.62 -8.86
C ARG A 286 8.37 39.14 -8.67
N ARG A 287 7.09 39.57 -8.64
CA ARG A 287 6.56 40.97 -8.49
C ARG A 287 6.67 41.84 -9.77
N ARG A 288 5.75 42.79 -10.05
CA ARG A 288 4.57 43.33 -9.32
C ARG A 288 3.47 43.81 -10.31
N LYS A 289 2.24 43.99 -9.80
CA LYS A 289 1.01 44.46 -10.48
C LYS A 289 0.98 46.01 -10.62
N PRO A 290 0.29 46.57 -11.65
CA PRO A 290 -0.41 47.86 -11.55
C PRO A 290 -1.94 47.72 -11.74
N ALA A 291 -2.68 48.80 -11.48
CA ALA A 291 -4.15 48.86 -11.48
C ALA A 291 -4.66 50.06 -12.32
N GLY A 292 -5.98 50.15 -12.53
CA GLY A 292 -6.67 51.19 -13.34
C GLY A 292 -7.23 50.56 -14.63
N GLU A 293 -8.56 50.42 -14.76
CA GLU A 293 -9.49 51.39 -15.41
C GLU A 293 -9.59 51.11 -16.93
N GLY A 294 -10.76 51.02 -17.58
CA GLY A 294 -12.16 51.09 -17.15
C GLY A 294 -13.10 50.80 -18.34
N ALA A 295 -14.41 51.02 -18.17
CA ALA A 295 -15.47 50.99 -19.20
C ALA A 295 -15.83 49.62 -19.87
N ALA A 296 -17.04 49.15 -19.54
CA ALA A 296 -17.93 48.45 -20.49
C ALA A 296 -18.84 49.50 -21.17
N PRO A 297 -19.51 49.19 -22.30
CA PRO A 297 -20.80 48.49 -22.21
C PRO A 297 -21.01 47.37 -23.26
N ALA A 298 -22.20 46.77 -23.23
CA ALA A 298 -22.63 45.56 -23.94
C ALA A 298 -23.37 45.88 -25.29
N PRO A 299 -24.26 45.02 -25.85
CA PRO A 299 -23.94 43.80 -26.61
C PRO A 299 -24.65 43.71 -28.00
N ALA A 300 -24.26 42.72 -28.81
CA ALA A 300 -25.06 42.11 -29.89
C ALA A 300 -24.56 40.65 -30.04
N ALA A 301 -25.37 39.57 -29.99
CA ALA A 301 -26.57 39.23 -30.75
C ALA A 301 -26.28 38.61 -32.13
N GLU A 302 -25.93 37.32 -32.14
CA GLU A 302 -26.60 36.24 -32.90
C GLU A 302 -26.31 34.87 -32.26
#